data_AF-A0A016U9L4-F1
#
_entry.id   AF-A0A016U9L4-F1
#
_cell.length_a   1.000
_cell.length_b   1.000
_cell.length_c   1.000
_cell.angle_alpha   90.00
_cell.angle_beta   90.00
_cell.angle_gamma   90.00
#
_symmetry.space_group_name_H-M   'P 1'
#
loop_
_entity.id
_entity.type
_entity.pdbx_description
1 polymer ?
#
loop_
_entity_poly.entity_id
_entity_poly.type
_entity_poly.pdbx_seq_one_letter_code
_entity_poly.pdbx_strand_id
1 'polypeptide(L)'
;MDLLLACKEEFHRRLRIYNAWKSRNQSVTERESAAPRAPNAVYANAQISERTIIAPQVNPALTMQRYFKVPFSRPADIYKNNNNNDTRVPQQGLWYAHFNGQWIQRQIEMHPNKTPVLLVAGRDDLHMCEIPLDQTGLTRKKGAEILESEFETVWLHLGGAPLQKWRP
;
A
#
# COMPACT_ATOMS: atom_id res chain seq x y z
N MET A 1 -10.62 24.74 2.46
CA MET A 1 -9.88 23.47 2.67
C MET A 1 -10.79 22.27 2.44
N ASP A 2 -12.06 22.33 2.89
CA ASP A 2 -13.00 21.20 2.80
C ASP A 2 -13.33 20.73 1.38
N LEU A 3 -13.40 21.63 0.39
CA LEU A 3 -13.69 21.23 -1.00
C LEU A 3 -12.58 20.36 -1.59
N LEU A 4 -11.31 20.71 -1.37
CA LEU A 4 -10.17 19.91 -1.86
C LEU A 4 -10.13 18.54 -1.18
N LEU A 5 -10.44 18.50 0.12
CA LEU A 5 -10.51 17.25 0.87
C LEU A 5 -11.63 16.35 0.34
N ALA A 6 -12.83 16.90 0.14
CA ALA A 6 -13.97 16.19 -0.43
C ALA A 6 -13.68 15.68 -1.86
N CYS A 7 -13.02 16.48 -2.70
CA CYS A 7 -12.59 16.04 -4.02
C CYS A 7 -11.60 14.87 -3.95
N LYS A 8 -10.63 14.92 -3.02
CA LYS A 8 -9.67 13.83 -2.80
C LYS A 8 -10.37 12.56 -2.33
N GLU A 9 -11.29 12.67 -1.37
CA GLU A 9 -12.10 11.55 -0.89
C GLU A 9 -12.95 10.91 -2.00
N GLU A 10 -13.64 11.71 -2.80
CA GLU A 10 -14.48 11.21 -3.90
C GLU A 10 -13.63 10.57 -5.01
N PHE A 11 -12.45 11.12 -5.32
CA PHE A 11 -11.49 10.48 -6.23
C PHE A 11 -11.12 9.08 -5.77
N HIS A 12 -10.68 8.93 -4.51
CA HIS A 12 -10.27 7.62 -4.00
C HIS A 12 -11.45 6.65 -3.86
N ARG A 13 -12.64 7.15 -3.53
CA ARG A 13 -13.88 6.35 -3.53
C ARG A 13 -14.16 5.78 -4.92
N ARG A 14 -14.11 6.61 -5.96
CA ARG A 14 -14.33 6.18 -7.35
C ARG A 14 -13.24 5.23 -7.83
N LEU A 15 -11.98 5.50 -7.51
CA LEU A 15 -10.85 4.62 -7.84
C LEU A 15 -11.03 3.22 -7.24
N ARG A 16 -11.43 3.11 -5.97
CA ARG A 16 -11.71 1.82 -5.32
C ARG A 16 -12.84 1.06 -6.00
N ILE A 17 -13.94 1.74 -6.33
CA ILE A 17 -15.08 1.15 -7.04
C ILE A 17 -14.63 0.65 -8.42
N TYR A 18 -13.90 1.48 -9.17
CA TYR A 18 -13.37 1.11 -10.48
C TYR A 18 -12.46 -0.11 -10.39
N ASN A 19 -11.52 -0.16 -9.44
CA ASN A 19 -10.62 -1.29 -9.25
C ASN A 19 -11.37 -2.58 -8.88
N ALA A 20 -12.41 -2.49 -8.04
CA ALA A 20 -13.27 -3.63 -7.69
C ALA A 20 -14.12 -4.11 -8.88
N TRP A 21 -14.63 -3.19 -9.69
CA TRP A 21 -15.32 -3.53 -10.93
C TRP A 21 -14.36 -4.19 -11.93
N LYS A 22 -13.18 -3.61 -12.12
CA LYS A 22 -12.17 -4.10 -13.05
C LYS A 22 -11.75 -5.52 -12.69
N SER A 23 -11.44 -5.83 -11.43
CA SER A 23 -11.03 -7.18 -11.01
C SER A 23 -12.09 -8.25 -11.28
N ARG A 24 -13.39 -7.91 -11.15
CA ARG A 24 -14.52 -8.80 -11.46
C ARG A 24 -14.69 -9.05 -12.95
N ASN A 25 -14.39 -8.06 -13.79
CA ASN A 25 -14.59 -8.11 -15.24
C ASN A 25 -13.32 -8.44 -16.04
N GLN A 26 -12.18 -8.56 -15.37
CA GLN A 26 -10.91 -8.88 -16.00
C GLN A 26 -10.84 -10.34 -16.44
N SER A 27 -10.20 -10.59 -17.59
CA SER A 27 -9.98 -11.94 -18.13
C SER A 27 -9.14 -12.80 -17.17
N VAL A 28 -9.27 -14.13 -17.25
CA VAL A 28 -8.55 -15.06 -16.36
C VAL A 28 -7.04 -14.89 -16.47
N THR A 29 -6.51 -14.78 -17.70
CA THR A 29 -5.08 -14.56 -18.00
C THR A 29 -4.55 -13.26 -17.38
N GLU A 30 -5.32 -12.18 -17.48
CA GLU A 30 -4.92 -10.90 -16.89
C GLU A 30 -5.04 -10.91 -15.36
N ARG A 31 -6.02 -11.64 -14.81
CA ARG A 31 -6.23 -11.77 -13.35
C ARG A 31 -5.07 -12.51 -12.68
N GLU A 32 -4.55 -13.57 -13.30
CA GLU A 32 -3.39 -14.31 -12.80
C GLU A 32 -2.09 -13.49 -12.85
N SER A 33 -2.02 -12.53 -13.78
CA SER A 33 -0.87 -11.65 -13.96
C SER A 33 -0.88 -10.45 -12.99
N ALA A 34 -2.03 -10.11 -12.42
CA ALA A 34 -2.20 -8.96 -11.55
C ALA A 34 -1.67 -9.26 -10.13
N ALA A 35 -0.48 -8.74 -9.81
CA ALA A 35 0.01 -8.74 -8.44
C ALA A 35 -0.87 -7.87 -7.52
N PRO A 36 -1.04 -8.25 -6.24
CA PRO A 36 -1.76 -7.43 -5.28
C PRO A 36 -0.99 -6.12 -5.04
N ARG A 37 -1.71 -4.99 -5.01
CA ARG A 37 -1.14 -3.63 -4.86
C ARG A 37 -0.73 -3.28 -3.44
N ALA A 38 -0.99 -4.18 -2.49
CA ALA A 38 -0.60 -4.08 -1.09
C ALA A 38 -0.48 -5.48 -0.48
N PRO A 39 0.24 -5.66 0.64
CA PRO A 39 0.31 -6.93 1.34
C PRO A 39 -1.08 -7.46 1.73
N ASN A 40 -1.28 -8.78 1.69
CA ASN A 40 -2.56 -9.41 2.05
C ASN A 40 -3.08 -9.01 3.44
N ALA A 41 -2.17 -8.76 4.40
CA ALA A 41 -2.53 -8.28 5.73
C ALA A 41 -3.28 -6.93 5.70
N VAL A 42 -2.95 -6.05 4.75
CA VAL A 42 -3.63 -4.76 4.56
C VAL A 42 -5.06 -4.98 4.09
N TYR A 43 -5.28 -5.86 3.10
CA TYR A 43 -6.61 -6.23 2.62
C TYR A 43 -7.46 -6.93 3.68
N ALA A 44 -6.87 -7.85 4.45
CA ALA A 44 -7.57 -8.56 5.53
C ALA A 44 -8.08 -7.59 6.61
N ASN A 45 -7.27 -6.60 7.01
CA ASN A 45 -7.70 -5.58 7.97
C ASN A 45 -8.81 -4.68 7.41
N ALA A 46 -8.76 -4.34 6.12
CA ALA A 46 -9.80 -3.53 5.49
C ALA A 46 -11.17 -4.22 5.56
N GLN A 47 -11.23 -5.52 5.27
CA GLN A 47 -12.46 -6.31 5.38
C GLN A 47 -13.01 -6.37 6.81
N ILE A 48 -12.15 -6.37 7.82
CA ILE A 48 -12.58 -6.32 9.23
C ILE A 48 -13.16 -4.93 9.55
N SER A 49 -12.50 -3.86 9.09
CA SER A 49 -12.93 -2.50 9.34
C SER A 49 -14.28 -2.15 8.70
N GLU A 50 -14.60 -2.68 7.51
CA GLU A 50 -15.90 -2.49 6.86
C GLU A 50 -17.08 -3.01 7.70
N ARG A 51 -16.83 -3.97 8.60
CA ARG A 51 -17.85 -4.52 9.50
C ARG A 51 -18.08 -3.69 10.76
N THR A 52 -17.18 -2.75 11.05
CA THR A 52 -17.24 -1.91 12.25
C THR A 52 -17.51 -0.47 11.83
N ILE A 53 -18.72 0.03 12.09
CA ILE A 53 -19.07 1.43 11.81
C ILE A 53 -18.35 2.31 12.84
N ILE A 54 -17.10 2.67 12.57
CA ILE A 54 -16.38 3.67 13.34
C ILE A 54 -16.71 5.01 12.68
N ALA A 55 -17.44 5.88 13.40
CA ALA A 55 -17.73 7.22 12.92
C ALA A 55 -16.41 7.92 12.52
N PRO A 56 -16.38 8.64 11.39
CA PRO A 56 -15.19 9.33 10.92
C PRO A 56 -14.84 10.42 11.94
N GLN A 57 -13.94 10.09 12.86
CA GLN A 57 -13.38 11.07 13.76
C GLN A 57 -12.62 12.04 12.86
N VAL A 58 -12.96 13.34 12.90
CA VAL A 58 -12.23 14.39 12.19
C VAL A 58 -10.85 14.46 12.83
N ASN A 59 -9.94 13.61 12.35
CA ASN A 59 -8.69 13.31 12.99
C ASN A 59 -7.64 14.30 12.43
N PRO A 60 -6.82 14.96 13.26
CA PRO A 60 -5.65 15.73 12.80
C PRO A 60 -4.71 14.93 11.88
N ALA A 61 -4.88 13.60 11.82
CA ALA A 61 -4.30 12.70 10.83
C ALA A 61 -4.77 12.90 9.37
N LEU A 62 -5.60 13.89 9.03
CA LEU A 62 -6.03 14.16 7.65
C LEU A 62 -4.92 14.73 6.73
N THR A 63 -3.84 15.26 7.32
CA THR A 63 -2.70 15.83 6.56
C THR A 63 -1.33 15.38 7.08
N MET A 64 -1.27 14.45 8.04
CA MET A 64 0.01 13.94 8.54
C MET A 64 0.68 13.06 7.49
N GLN A 65 1.99 13.24 7.32
CA GLN A 65 2.82 12.31 6.57
C GLN A 65 3.16 11.12 7.48
N ARG A 66 2.80 9.91 7.07
CA ARG A 66 3.07 8.68 7.82
C ARG A 66 3.71 7.63 6.92
N TYR A 67 4.69 6.93 7.45
CA TYR A 67 5.55 6.04 6.68
C TYR A 67 5.52 4.65 7.28
N PHE A 68 5.38 3.63 6.43
CA PHE A 68 5.24 2.25 6.87
C PHE A 68 6.12 1.31 6.06
N LYS A 69 6.54 0.22 6.70
CA LYS A 69 7.28 -0.90 6.12
C LYS A 69 6.64 -2.22 6.55
N VAL A 70 6.32 -3.07 5.58
CA VAL A 70 5.65 -4.35 5.83
C VAL A 70 6.30 -5.46 5.01
N PRO A 71 6.84 -6.50 5.66
CA PRO A 71 7.26 -7.71 4.95
C PRO A 71 6.05 -8.52 4.49
N PHE A 72 6.17 -9.21 3.35
CA PHE A 72 5.16 -10.13 2.84
C PHE A 72 5.78 -11.40 2.25
N SER A 73 5.11 -12.53 2.45
CA SER A 73 5.52 -13.81 1.87
C SER A 73 5.02 -13.94 0.43
N ARG A 74 5.79 -14.63 -0.42
CA ARG A 74 5.28 -15.05 -1.73
C ARG A 74 4.39 -16.28 -1.57
N PRO A 75 3.32 -16.42 -2.39
CA PRO A 75 2.56 -17.66 -2.45
C PRO A 75 3.44 -18.90 -2.65
N ALA A 76 4.44 -18.81 -3.55
CA ALA A 76 5.37 -19.92 -3.82
C ALA A 76 6.22 -20.37 -2.62
N ASP A 77 6.50 -19.47 -1.67
CA ASP A 77 7.29 -19.79 -0.48
C ASP A 77 6.42 -20.36 0.64
N ILE A 78 5.12 -20.06 0.66
CA ILE A 78 4.15 -20.62 1.62
C ILE A 78 4.02 -22.14 1.43
N TYR A 79 3.98 -22.62 0.17
CA TYR A 79 3.84 -24.06 -0.11
C TYR A 79 5.13 -24.85 0.11
N LYS A 80 6.31 -24.25 -0.07
CA LYS A 80 7.60 -24.92 0.15
C LYS A 80 7.90 -25.17 1.63
N ASN A 81 7.40 -24.32 2.52
CA ASN A 81 7.65 -24.45 3.96
C ASN A 81 6.96 -25.66 4.62
N ASN A 82 6.01 -26.32 3.93
CA ASN A 82 5.34 -27.53 4.45
C ASN A 82 6.09 -28.83 4.13
N ASN A 83 7.04 -28.83 3.19
CA ASN A 83 7.86 -30.00 2.88
C ASN A 83 9.24 -29.83 3.53
N ASN A 84 9.43 -30.52 4.65
CA ASN A 84 10.65 -30.57 5.46
C ASN A 84 11.95 -30.70 4.64
N ASN A 85 13.01 -30.00 5.11
CA ASN A 85 14.44 -30.03 4.74
C ASN A 85 15.04 -28.94 3.81
N ASP A 86 14.31 -27.90 3.40
CA ASP A 86 14.95 -26.75 2.73
C ASP A 86 15.39 -25.68 3.77
N THR A 87 16.70 -25.56 4.01
CA THR A 87 17.33 -24.59 4.94
C THR A 87 17.41 -23.16 4.39
N ARG A 88 16.83 -22.90 3.21
CA ARG A 88 16.82 -21.57 2.60
C ARG A 88 15.90 -20.64 3.38
N VAL A 89 16.44 -19.51 3.84
CA VAL A 89 15.67 -18.42 4.45
C VAL A 89 14.55 -18.01 3.49
N PRO A 90 13.26 -18.07 3.89
CA PRO A 90 12.16 -17.66 3.02
C PRO A 90 12.39 -16.23 2.55
N GLN A 91 12.48 -16.03 1.24
CA GLN A 91 12.77 -14.72 0.66
C GLN A 91 11.50 -13.86 0.71
N GLN A 92 11.34 -13.10 1.80
CA GLN A 92 10.21 -12.20 1.96
C GLN A 92 10.37 -10.97 1.07
N GLY A 93 9.28 -10.56 0.42
CA GLY A 93 9.18 -9.26 -0.20
C GLY A 93 9.00 -8.17 0.86
N LEU A 94 9.28 -6.92 0.48
CA LEU A 94 9.16 -5.78 1.36
C LEU A 94 8.35 -4.68 0.68
N TRP A 95 7.34 -4.19 1.39
CA TRP A 95 6.45 -3.15 0.91
C TRP A 95 6.62 -1.91 1.78
N TYR A 96 6.85 -0.76 1.16
CA TYR A 96 6.89 0.53 1.84
C TYR A 96 5.75 1.40 1.35
N ALA A 97 5.17 2.16 2.26
CA ALA A 97 4.11 3.10 1.93
C ALA A 97 4.27 4.41 2.68
N HIS A 98 4.14 5.49 1.94
CA HIS A 98 4.05 6.85 2.43
C HIS A 98 2.61 7.32 2.24
N PHE A 99 1.93 7.62 3.33
CA PHE A 99 0.58 8.18 3.36
C PHE A 99 0.63 9.68 3.64
N ASN A 100 -0.13 10.44 2.86
CA ASN A 100 -0.46 11.83 3.14
C ASN A 100 -1.92 11.89 3.62
N GLY A 101 -2.08 11.88 4.93
CA GLY A 101 -3.35 11.68 5.59
C GLY A 101 -3.86 10.24 5.46
N GLN A 102 -5.09 10.07 4.99
CA GLN A 102 -5.68 8.75 4.74
C GLN A 102 -5.15 8.06 3.48
N TRP A 103 -4.51 8.81 2.59
CA TRP A 103 -4.31 8.37 1.21
C TRP A 103 -2.84 8.14 0.91
N ILE A 104 -2.55 7.07 0.18
CA ILE A 104 -1.19 6.74 -0.22
C ILE A 104 -0.68 7.79 -1.22
N GLN A 105 0.58 8.20 -1.05
CA GLN A 105 1.24 9.21 -1.87
C GLN A 105 2.43 8.63 -2.63
N ARG A 106 3.19 7.73 -1.99
CA ARG A 106 4.29 6.96 -2.61
C ARG A 106 4.32 5.54 -2.08
N GLN A 107 4.74 4.61 -2.93
CA GLN A 107 4.80 3.19 -2.62
C GLN A 107 6.05 2.56 -3.22
N ILE A 108 6.68 1.64 -2.48
CA ILE A 108 7.81 0.83 -2.95
C ILE A 108 7.43 -0.63 -2.80
N GLU A 109 7.60 -1.41 -3.86
CA GLU A 109 7.48 -2.86 -3.83
C GLU A 109 8.83 -3.50 -4.14
N MET A 110 9.39 -4.18 -3.16
CA MET A 110 10.60 -4.98 -3.34
C MET A 110 10.25 -6.45 -3.32
N HIS A 111 10.55 -7.10 -4.43
CA HIS A 111 10.37 -8.52 -4.61
C HIS A 111 11.75 -9.17 -4.76
N PRO A 112 12.03 -10.29 -4.08
CA PRO A 112 13.29 -11.02 -4.27
C PRO A 112 13.58 -11.35 -5.73
N ASN A 113 14.78 -11.05 -6.23
CA ASN A 113 15.17 -11.34 -7.62
C ASN A 113 14.31 -10.60 -8.67
N LYS A 114 13.64 -9.50 -8.32
CA LYS A 114 13.02 -8.57 -9.27
C LYS A 114 13.53 -7.15 -9.01
N THR A 115 13.47 -6.30 -10.03
CA THR A 115 13.71 -4.88 -9.87
C THR A 115 12.67 -4.27 -8.93
N PRO A 116 13.07 -3.45 -7.94
CA PRO A 116 12.14 -2.70 -7.11
C PRO A 116 11.21 -1.83 -7.96
N VAL A 117 9.95 -1.73 -7.54
CA VAL A 117 8.92 -0.91 -8.21
C VAL A 117 8.64 0.31 -7.35
N LEU A 118 8.73 1.50 -7.93
CA LEU A 118 8.44 2.78 -7.28
C LEU A 118 7.21 3.39 -7.92
N LEU A 119 6.20 3.68 -7.10
CA LEU A 119 4.90 4.17 -7.54
C LEU A 119 4.57 5.50 -6.83
N VAL A 120 4.01 6.45 -7.58
CA VAL A 120 3.61 7.77 -7.08
C VAL A 120 2.16 8.08 -7.42
N ALA A 121 1.44 8.67 -6.46
CA ALA A 121 0.05 9.07 -6.66
C ALA A 121 -0.08 10.10 -7.80
N GLY A 122 -1.20 10.05 -8.53
CA GLY A 122 -1.45 10.84 -9.73
C GLY A 122 -0.92 10.22 -11.03
N ARG A 123 0.17 9.45 -10.96
CA ARG A 123 0.73 8.72 -12.12
C ARG A 123 0.36 7.24 -12.08
N ASP A 124 0.51 6.63 -10.91
CA ASP A 124 0.50 5.18 -10.74
C ASP A 124 -0.73 4.68 -9.95
N ASP A 125 -1.78 5.51 -9.80
CA ASP A 125 -2.93 5.25 -8.92
C ASP A 125 -3.61 3.90 -9.14
N LEU A 126 -3.67 3.42 -10.38
CA LEU A 126 -4.25 2.12 -10.73
C LEU A 126 -3.45 0.92 -10.20
N HIS A 127 -2.19 1.14 -9.84
CA HIS A 127 -1.24 0.13 -9.38
C HIS A 127 -0.87 0.29 -7.89
N MET A 128 -1.38 1.32 -7.21
CA MET A 128 -1.10 1.59 -5.80
C MET A 128 -2.21 1.09 -4.86
N CYS A 129 -1.89 0.99 -3.58
CA CYS A 129 -2.85 0.65 -2.54
C CYS A 129 -4.05 1.61 -2.53
N GLU A 130 -5.26 1.06 -2.71
CA GLU A 130 -6.51 1.82 -2.71
C GLU A 130 -7.20 1.89 -1.33
N ILE A 131 -6.59 1.30 -0.30
CA ILE A 131 -7.17 1.22 1.05
C ILE A 131 -6.73 2.44 1.88
N PRO A 132 -7.68 3.18 2.48
CA PRO A 132 -7.33 4.31 3.33
C PRO A 132 -6.62 3.86 4.61
N LEU A 133 -5.71 4.70 5.12
CA LEU A 133 -4.79 4.34 6.19
C LEU A 133 -5.49 3.75 7.44
N ASP A 134 -6.61 4.34 7.85
CA ASP A 134 -7.42 3.88 8.97
C ASP A 134 -7.97 2.45 8.81
N GLN A 135 -8.21 2.00 7.58
CA GLN A 135 -8.69 0.66 7.23
C GLN A 135 -7.54 -0.34 6.99
N THR A 136 -6.31 0.12 6.75
CA THR A 136 -5.16 -0.78 6.48
C THR A 136 -4.74 -1.60 7.71
N GLY A 137 -5.07 -1.13 8.92
CA GLY A 137 -4.57 -1.66 10.19
C GLY A 137 -3.07 -1.41 10.44
N LEU A 138 -2.37 -0.69 9.56
CA LEU A 138 -0.93 -0.41 9.69
C LEU A 138 -0.61 0.35 10.97
N THR A 139 -1.48 1.28 11.35
CA THR A 139 -1.35 2.10 12.57
C THR A 139 -1.42 1.30 13.86
N ARG A 140 -1.95 0.07 13.81
CA ARG A 140 -2.07 -0.84 14.96
C ARG A 140 -1.02 -1.96 14.94
N LYS A 141 -0.28 -2.10 13.83
CA LYS A 141 0.72 -3.16 13.66
C LYS A 141 2.06 -2.69 14.23
N LYS A 142 2.47 -3.29 15.35
CA LYS A 142 3.76 -3.00 16.00
C LYS A 142 4.91 -3.17 15.01
N GLY A 143 5.78 -2.17 14.93
CA GLY A 143 6.97 -2.16 14.06
C GLY A 143 6.68 -1.94 12.57
N ALA A 144 5.44 -1.65 12.18
CA ALA A 144 5.12 -1.30 10.80
C ALA A 144 5.43 0.17 10.48
N GLU A 145 5.18 1.09 11.41
CA GLU A 145 5.48 2.51 11.22
C GLU A 145 6.98 2.77 11.35
N ILE A 146 7.53 3.52 10.39
CA ILE A 146 8.95 3.88 10.29
C ILE A 146 9.11 5.39 10.22
N LEU A 147 10.34 5.88 10.37
CA LEU A 147 10.63 7.30 10.20
C LEU A 147 10.59 7.73 8.73
N GLU A 148 10.33 9.02 8.50
CA GLU A 148 10.44 9.65 7.18
C GLU A 148 11.84 9.42 6.58
N SER A 149 12.89 9.63 7.38
CA SER A 149 14.27 9.46 6.93
C SER A 149 14.59 8.04 6.46
N GLU A 150 14.02 7.02 7.10
CA GLU A 150 14.17 5.62 6.68
C GLU A 150 13.51 5.39 5.31
N PHE A 151 12.30 5.92 5.11
CA PHE A 151 11.60 5.81 3.82
C PHE A 151 12.36 6.55 2.72
N GLU A 152 12.75 7.81 2.96
CA GLU A 152 13.46 8.64 1.98
C GLU A 152 14.81 8.05 1.60
N THR A 153 15.55 7.48 2.56
CA THR A 153 16.82 6.81 2.28
C THR A 153 16.63 5.68 1.26
N VAL A 154 15.62 4.83 1.46
CA VAL A 154 15.32 3.74 0.52
C VAL A 154 14.79 4.29 -0.81
N TRP A 155 13.88 5.26 -0.77
CA TRP A 155 13.29 5.87 -1.96
C TRP A 155 14.34 6.48 -2.89
N LEU A 156 15.24 7.29 -2.34
CA LEU A 156 16.32 7.94 -3.09
C LEU A 156 17.35 6.91 -3.58
N HIS A 157 17.71 5.93 -2.74
CA HIS A 157 18.65 4.86 -3.13
C HIS A 157 18.16 4.05 -4.33
N LEU A 158 16.84 3.88 -4.46
CA LEU A 158 16.21 3.18 -5.58
C LEU A 158 15.90 4.09 -6.79
N GLY A 159 16.38 5.34 -6.78
CA GLY A 159 16.21 6.28 -7.89
C GLY A 159 14.89 7.05 -7.89
N GLY A 160 14.16 7.06 -6.77
CA GLY A 160 12.94 7.85 -6.60
C GLY A 160 13.22 9.36 -6.58
N ALA A 161 12.36 10.15 -7.21
CA ALA A 161 12.46 11.61 -7.17
C ALA A 161 12.07 12.15 -5.79
N PRO A 162 12.77 13.17 -5.25
CA PRO A 162 12.41 13.76 -3.96
C PRO A 162 10.98 14.28 -3.96
N LEU A 163 10.33 14.29 -2.80
CA LEU A 163 8.97 14.81 -2.68
C LEU A 163 8.95 16.27 -3.17
N GLN A 164 8.30 16.52 -4.30
CA GLN A 164 8.08 17.88 -4.77
C GLN A 164 7.12 18.56 -3.79
N LYS A 165 7.65 19.47 -2.97
CA LYS A 165 6.82 20.45 -2.28
C LYS A 165 6.26 21.36 -3.36
N TRP A 166 4.94 21.30 -3.57
CA TRP A 166 4.26 22.23 -4.44
C TRP A 166 4.65 23.65 -4.03
N ARG A 167 5.12 24.44 -5.00
CA ARG A 167 5.39 25.87 -4.83
C ARG A 167 4.32 26.63 -5.62
N PRO A 168 3.59 27.56 -5.00
CA PRO A 168 2.63 28.42 -5.69
C PRO A 168 3.29 29.23 -6.81
#